data_AF-A0ABD0PUT5-F1
#
_entry.id   AF-A0ABD0PUT5-F1
#
_cell.length_a   1.000
_cell.length_b   1.000
_cell.length_c   1.000
_cell.angle_alpha   90.00
_cell.angle_beta   90.00
_cell.angle_gamma   90.00
#
_symmetry.space_group_name_H-M   'P 1'
#
loop_
_entity.id
_entity.type
_entity.pdbx_description
1 polymer ?
#
loop_
_entity_poly.entity_id
_entity_poly.type
_entity_poly.pdbx_seq_one_letter_code
_entity_poly.pdbx_strand_id
1 'polypeptide(L)' 'TKKGADDVDMGVAGSVNLLQNVTLSTQPISSLDWSPDKQGLCVCSSFDQSVRVLIVTKLNTV' A
#
# COMPACT_ATOMS: atom_id res chain seq x y z
N THR A 1 13.62 -15.06 -23.09
CA THR A 1 12.64 -14.69 -22.05
C THR A 1 12.39 -15.90 -21.17
N LYS A 2 12.33 -15.74 -19.84
CA LYS A 2 11.96 -16.87 -18.95
C LYS A 2 10.48 -17.15 -19.16
N LYS A 3 10.14 -18.38 -19.53
CA LYS A 3 8.75 -18.83 -19.65
C LYS A 3 8.22 -19.27 -18.28
N GLY A 4 6.96 -18.93 -18.01
CA GLY A 4 6.25 -19.29 -16.78
C GLY A 4 5.85 -20.76 -16.72
N ALA A 5 5.20 -21.16 -15.64
CA ALA A 5 4.69 -22.52 -15.43
C ALA A 5 3.61 -22.94 -16.46
N ASP A 6 3.06 -21.96 -17.18
CA ASP A 6 2.05 -22.05 -18.23
C ASP A 6 2.64 -21.88 -19.65
N ASP A 7 3.97 -21.90 -19.80
CA ASP A 7 4.71 -21.66 -21.06
C ASP A 7 4.46 -20.26 -21.67
N VAL A 8 3.90 -19.33 -20.88
CA VAL A 8 3.68 -17.93 -21.26
C VAL A 8 4.93 -17.10 -20.95
N ASP A 9 5.22 -16.08 -21.77
CA ASP A 9 6.32 -15.15 -21.51
C ASP A 9 6.07 -14.38 -20.21
N MET A 10 7.03 -14.48 -19.27
CA MET A 10 6.96 -13.75 -18.00
C MET A 10 7.42 -12.30 -18.21
N GLY A 11 6.66 -11.35 -17.65
CA GLY A 11 7.08 -9.96 -17.55
C GLY A 11 8.31 -9.75 -16.64
N VAL A 12 8.96 -8.61 -16.75
CA VAL A 12 10.03 -8.19 -15.83
C VAL A 12 9.40 -7.61 -14.57
N ALA A 13 9.66 -8.21 -13.40
CA ALA A 13 9.16 -7.69 -12.13
C ALA A 13 9.83 -6.34 -11.80
N GLY A 14 9.02 -5.36 -11.42
CA GLY A 14 9.53 -4.08 -10.91
C GLY A 14 10.14 -4.19 -9.51
N SER A 15 10.70 -3.09 -9.01
CA SER A 15 11.21 -2.96 -7.63
C SER A 15 10.23 -2.21 -6.73
N VAL A 16 10.13 -2.62 -5.47
CA VAL A 16 9.36 -1.91 -4.43
C VAL A 16 10.34 -1.32 -3.42
N ASN A 17 10.18 -0.04 -3.07
CA ASN A 17 10.94 0.62 -2.01
C ASN A 17 10.00 1.02 -0.87
N LEU A 18 10.39 0.72 0.37
CA LEU A 18 9.63 1.12 1.54
C LEU A 18 9.75 2.63 1.76
N LEU A 19 8.63 3.35 1.63
CA LEU A 19 8.61 4.80 1.83
C LEU A 19 8.43 5.21 3.29
N GLN A 20 7.61 4.45 4.03
CA GLN A 20 7.21 4.77 5.40
C GLN A 20 7.01 3.50 6.21
N ASN A 21 7.37 3.57 7.50
CA ASN A 21 7.09 2.53 8.49
C ASN A 21 6.57 3.19 9.76
N VAL A 22 5.31 2.93 10.10
CA VAL A 22 4.65 3.51 11.28
C VAL A 22 3.60 2.55 11.83
N THR A 23 3.47 2.49 13.16
CA THR A 23 2.41 1.74 13.83
C THR A 23 1.16 2.61 13.94
N LEU A 24 0.10 2.25 13.21
CA LEU A 24 -1.18 2.98 13.23
C LEU A 24 -2.14 2.50 14.32
N SER A 25 -2.07 1.23 14.69
CA SER A 25 -2.86 0.59 15.74
C SER A 25 -2.09 -0.58 16.35
N THR A 26 -2.40 -0.92 17.59
CA THR A 26 -1.97 -2.17 18.24
C THR A 26 -2.85 -3.36 17.83
N GLN A 27 -4.03 -3.08 17.25
CA GLN A 27 -4.96 -4.08 16.73
C GLN A 27 -4.83 -4.18 15.20
N PRO A 28 -5.23 -5.32 14.59
CA PRO A 28 -5.16 -5.50 13.15
C PRO A 28 -5.96 -4.44 12.38
N ILE A 29 -5.41 -4.01 11.24
CA ILE A 29 -6.11 -3.19 10.26
C ILE A 29 -7.03 -4.10 9.44
N SER A 30 -8.33 -3.82 9.41
CA SER A 30 -9.34 -4.61 8.71
C SER A 30 -9.68 -4.09 7.31
N SER A 31 -9.40 -2.81 7.04
CA SER A 31 -9.58 -2.23 5.70
C SER A 31 -8.67 -1.02 5.48
N LEU A 32 -8.31 -0.77 4.23
CA LEU A 32 -7.59 0.42 3.77
C LEU A 32 -8.12 0.82 2.40
N ASP A 33 -8.42 2.11 2.21
CA ASP A 33 -8.87 2.66 0.94
C ASP A 33 -8.19 3.99 0.62
N TRP A 34 -7.70 4.14 -0.60
CA TRP A 34 -6.97 5.32 -1.06
C TRP A 34 -7.92 6.32 -1.70
N SER A 35 -7.67 7.60 -1.47
CA SER A 35 -8.39 8.66 -2.15
C SER A 35 -8.03 8.65 -3.64
N PRO A 36 -9.01 8.57 -4.56
CA PRO A 36 -8.73 8.57 -6.01
C PRO A 36 -8.34 9.96 -6.52
N ASP A 37 -8.68 11.01 -5.78
CA ASP A 37 -8.48 12.41 -6.13
C ASP A 37 -7.21 13.02 -5.52
N LYS A 38 -6.70 12.45 -4.42
CA LYS A 38 -5.59 13.01 -3.64
C LYS A 38 -4.55 11.96 -3.30
N GLN A 39 -3.42 12.03 -4.00
CA GLN A 39 -2.27 11.18 -3.72
C GLN A 39 -1.81 11.33 -2.27
N GLY A 40 -1.65 10.21 -1.59
CA GLY A 40 -1.20 10.17 -0.20
C GLY A 40 -2.32 10.29 0.84
N LEU A 41 -3.56 10.55 0.45
CA LEU A 41 -4.69 10.52 1.36
C LEU A 41 -5.34 9.14 1.36
N CYS A 42 -5.57 8.55 2.53
CA CYS A 42 -6.32 7.30 2.66
C CYS A 42 -7.11 7.23 3.97
N VAL A 43 -8.01 6.26 4.04
CA VAL A 43 -8.74 5.90 5.26
C VAL A 43 -8.46 4.44 5.60
N CYS A 44 -8.38 4.11 6.88
CA CYS A 44 -8.32 2.72 7.33
C CYS A 44 -9.20 2.48 8.56
N SER A 45 -9.63 1.23 8.75
CA SER A 45 -10.33 0.79 9.97
C SER A 45 -9.55 -0.33 10.67
N SER A 46 -9.72 -0.43 11.99
CA SER A 46 -9.06 -1.45 12.80
C SER A 46 -9.94 -1.93 13.95
N PHE A 47 -9.59 -3.10 14.50
CA PHE A 47 -10.37 -3.75 15.57
C PHE A 47 -10.19 -3.13 16.97
N ASP A 48 -9.53 -1.98 17.06
CA ASP A 48 -9.54 -1.09 18.23
C ASP A 48 -10.73 -0.11 18.21
N GLN A 49 -11.76 -0.41 17.40
CA GLN A 49 -12.98 0.40 17.26
C GLN A 49 -12.71 1.82 16.73
N SER A 50 -11.69 1.99 15.89
CA SER A 50 -11.30 3.29 15.35
C SER A 50 -11.23 3.31 13.82
N VAL A 51 -11.65 4.43 13.24
CA VAL A 51 -11.43 4.80 11.83
C VAL A 51 -10.42 5.93 11.79
N ARG A 52 -9.43 5.83 10.91
CA ARG A 52 -8.33 6.81 10.80
C ARG A 52 -8.26 7.36 9.39
N VAL A 53 -8.17 8.68 9.27
CA VAL A 53 -7.78 9.37 8.03
C VAL A 53 -6.27 9.62 8.10
N LEU A 54 -5.56 9.22 7.06
CA LEU A 54 -4.10 9.19 7.01
C LEU A 54 -3.60 10.09 5.89
N ILE A 55 -2.52 10.83 6.17
CA ILE A 55 -1.77 11.57 5.15
C ILE A 55 -0.38 10.95 5.08
N VAL A 56 -0.07 10.31 3.95
CA VAL A 56 1.22 9.71 3.67
C VAL A 56 2.13 10.75 3.02
N THR A 57 3.29 10.95 3.63
CA THR A 57 4.29 11.94 3.19
C THR A 57 5.49 11.25 2.54
N LYS A 58 6.37 12.05 1.89
CA LYS A 58 7.56 11.57 1.14
C LYS A 58 7.22 10.72 -0.09
N LEU A 59 6.10 11.01 -0.75
CA LEU A 59 5.67 10.32 -1.98
C LEU A 59 6.38 10.81 -3.24
N ASN A 60 6.98 12.00 -3.21
CA ASN A 60 7.78 12.51 -4.31
C ASN A 60 9.21 11.96 -4.20
N THR A 61 9.47 10.82 -4.85
CA THR A 61 10.75 10.09 -4.81
C THR A 61 11.62 10.28 -6.05
N VAL A 62 11.34 11.32 -6.84
CA VAL A 62 12.12 11.70 -8.03
C VAL A 62 13.35 12.51 -7.63
#